data_AF-B0DMR3-F1
#
_entry.id   AF-B0DMR3-F1
#
_cell.length_a   1.000
_cell.length_b   1.000
_cell.length_c   1.000
_cell.angle_alpha   90.00
_cell.angle_beta   90.00
_cell.angle_gamma   90.00
#
_symmetry.space_group_name_H-M   'P 1'
#
loop_
_entity.id
_entity.type
_entity.pdbx_description
1 polymer ?
#
loop_
_entity_poly.entity_id
_entity_poly.type
_entity_poly.pdbx_seq_one_letter_code
_entity_poly.pdbx_strand_id
1 'polypeptide(L)'
;MPICTTCTHITPYLYTVYESEYNLRLEQCGECHAFVDPYVEHDHLTLLLDLILLKRGVYRHLLYNRGTKPRKLVGRSNDDKKGDSKPGSQTMDVREKRRWILMLKLGGALIFLDSCGAISVGVLLCASTSVFTWRIDPNLPSDGSPWTGEMLRSFSRVLVGTFAETFAFHLGIVLVCYMVLHVLDWLRSWRTKVHVISNIRREFRLSLIPLTLFYSSLTKLFLLFLLTIWLPASASSSNSTDGHASGWEPGFLSNTTLFGGALEILDDDKLDREWIVRNVLGGMSAGFGLRVILDIHPVFTTIIILAGWAAKTAVAGLVSRWVGGDEMTGEAWLAYSIP
;
A
#
# COMPACT_ATOMS: atom_id res chain seq x y z
N MET A 1 -19.84 -10.31 10.68
CA MET A 1 -20.22 -9.48 11.85
C MET A 1 -19.07 -8.53 12.17
N PRO A 2 -19.27 -7.42 12.92
CA PRO A 2 -18.14 -6.60 13.36
C PRO A 2 -17.20 -7.36 14.30
N ILE A 3 -15.95 -6.90 14.38
CA ILE A 3 -14.94 -7.42 15.30
C ILE A 3 -14.40 -6.30 16.18
N CYS A 4 -13.94 -6.63 17.38
CA CYS A 4 -13.19 -5.70 18.20
C CYS A 4 -11.84 -5.38 17.54
N THR A 5 -11.50 -4.10 17.39
CA THR A 5 -10.24 -3.66 16.79
C THR A 5 -9.02 -4.00 17.65
N THR A 6 -9.21 -4.32 18.93
CA THR A 6 -8.14 -4.70 19.88
C THR A 6 -7.92 -6.21 19.94
N CYS A 7 -8.91 -6.99 20.38
CA CYS A 7 -8.79 -8.43 20.62
C CYS A 7 -9.36 -9.31 19.50
N THR A 8 -10.03 -8.73 18.48
CA THR A 8 -10.66 -9.46 17.35
C THR A 8 -11.83 -10.37 17.72
N HIS A 9 -12.32 -10.27 18.95
CA HIS A 9 -13.56 -10.90 19.37
C HIS A 9 -14.75 -10.36 18.55
N ILE A 10 -15.63 -11.25 18.10
CA ILE A 10 -16.81 -10.88 17.31
C ILE A 10 -17.80 -10.16 18.21
N THR A 11 -18.35 -9.05 17.75
CA THR A 11 -19.37 -8.32 18.49
C THR A 11 -20.63 -8.16 17.64
N PRO A 12 -21.82 -8.05 18.26
CA PRO A 12 -23.05 -7.87 17.51
C PRO A 12 -23.16 -6.46 16.92
N TYR A 13 -22.68 -5.46 17.66
CA TYR A 13 -22.72 -4.05 17.29
C TYR A 13 -21.43 -3.35 17.71
N LEU A 14 -21.10 -2.24 17.04
CA LEU A 14 -19.96 -1.39 17.36
C LEU A 14 -20.34 -0.21 18.25
N TYR A 15 -21.52 0.34 18.00
CA TYR A 15 -22.06 1.50 18.68
C TYR A 15 -23.58 1.46 18.67
N THR A 16 -24.16 2.17 19.63
CA THR A 16 -25.58 2.40 19.77
C THR A 16 -25.88 3.86 19.43
N VAL A 17 -26.92 4.08 18.63
CA VAL A 17 -27.43 5.41 18.28
C VAL A 17 -28.76 5.63 19.02
N TYR A 18 -28.87 6.78 19.68
CA TYR A 18 -30.07 7.22 20.39
C TYR A 18 -30.98 8.04 19.47
N GLU A 19 -32.09 8.59 19.99
CA GLU A 19 -33.11 9.30 19.19
C GLU A 19 -32.55 10.49 18.38
N SER A 20 -31.48 11.13 18.86
CA SER A 20 -30.77 12.15 18.11
C SER A 20 -29.63 11.54 17.27
N GLU A 21 -29.54 11.97 16.01
CA GLU A 21 -28.60 11.43 15.02
C GLU A 21 -27.12 11.56 15.43
N TYR A 22 -26.81 12.52 16.32
CA TYR A 22 -25.46 12.81 16.80
C TYR A 22 -25.13 12.21 18.17
N ASN A 23 -26.08 11.56 18.85
CA ASN A 23 -25.81 10.92 20.13
C ASN A 23 -25.56 9.43 19.89
N LEU A 24 -24.28 9.08 19.76
CA LEU A 24 -23.82 7.71 19.68
C LEU A 24 -23.00 7.35 20.91
N ARG A 25 -23.05 6.08 21.30
CA ARG A 25 -22.22 5.50 22.36
C ARG A 25 -21.54 4.25 21.84
N LEU A 26 -20.22 4.19 21.97
CA LEU A 26 -19.44 3.01 21.62
C LEU A 26 -19.79 1.83 22.55
N GLU A 27 -19.92 0.64 21.96
CA GLU A 27 -20.10 -0.59 22.71
C GLU A 27 -18.75 -1.02 23.32
N GLN A 28 -18.82 -1.75 24.44
CA GLN A 28 -17.66 -2.33 25.10
C GLN A 28 -17.53 -3.80 24.71
N CYS A 29 -16.30 -4.26 24.47
CA CYS A 29 -16.04 -5.65 24.16
C CYS A 29 -16.28 -6.53 25.40
N GLY A 30 -17.00 -7.65 25.24
CA GLY A 30 -17.23 -8.60 26.32
C GLY A 30 -15.98 -9.37 26.77
N GLU A 31 -14.93 -9.41 25.94
CA GLU A 31 -13.70 -10.16 26.20
C GLU A 31 -12.60 -9.29 26.81
N CYS A 32 -12.21 -8.21 26.12
CA CYS A 32 -11.09 -7.37 26.56
C CYS A 32 -11.53 -6.09 27.28
N HIS A 33 -12.84 -5.86 27.40
CA HIS A 33 -13.42 -4.68 28.04
C HIS A 33 -12.97 -3.32 27.49
N ALA A 34 -12.25 -3.28 26.37
CA ALA A 34 -11.99 -2.06 25.61
C ALA A 34 -13.22 -1.67 24.78
N PHE A 35 -13.31 -0.42 24.35
CA PHE A 35 -14.27 -0.05 23.31
C PHE A 35 -14.05 -0.91 22.07
N VAL A 36 -15.14 -1.41 21.49
CA VAL A 36 -15.08 -2.36 20.38
C VAL A 36 -14.36 -1.74 19.18
N ASP A 37 -14.67 -0.49 18.86
CA ASP A 37 -14.04 0.23 17.76
C ASP A 37 -14.03 1.74 18.02
N PRO A 38 -12.93 2.29 18.61
CA PRO A 38 -12.79 3.73 18.81
C PRO A 38 -12.79 4.56 17.52
N TYR A 39 -12.40 3.96 16.39
CA TYR A 39 -12.24 4.64 15.11
C TYR A 39 -13.57 5.09 14.49
N VAL A 40 -14.71 4.64 15.02
CA VAL A 40 -16.04 5.11 14.60
C VAL A 40 -16.20 6.62 14.80
N GLU A 41 -15.59 7.18 15.85
CA GLU A 41 -15.66 8.60 16.19
C GLU A 41 -14.53 9.43 15.54
N HIS A 42 -13.58 8.78 14.87
CA HIS A 42 -12.41 9.45 14.33
C HIS A 42 -12.68 10.05 12.94
N ASP A 43 -12.19 11.28 12.73
CA ASP A 43 -12.24 11.94 11.43
C ASP A 43 -11.40 11.23 10.37
N HIS A 44 -11.73 11.46 9.10
CA HIS A 44 -11.06 10.84 7.95
C HIS A 44 -9.54 11.11 7.91
N LEU A 45 -9.08 12.29 8.35
CA LEU A 45 -7.66 12.63 8.41
C LEU A 45 -6.92 11.75 9.42
N THR A 46 -7.48 11.57 10.61
CA THR A 46 -6.89 10.72 11.65
C THR A 46 -6.83 9.27 11.21
N LEU A 47 -7.90 8.78 10.55
CA LEU A 47 -7.89 7.44 9.95
C LEU A 47 -6.80 7.30 8.88
N LEU A 48 -6.60 8.31 8.03
CA LEU A 48 -5.56 8.30 7.01
C LEU A 48 -4.15 8.26 7.60
N LEU A 49 -3.88 9.10 8.59
CA LEU A 49 -2.58 9.15 9.29
C LEU A 49 -2.28 7.81 9.97
N ASP A 50 -3.24 7.28 10.71
CA ASP A 50 -3.08 5.98 11.39
C ASP A 50 -2.89 4.83 10.39
N LEU A 51 -3.45 4.95 9.18
CA LEU A 51 -3.30 3.96 8.12
C LEU A 51 -1.91 4.01 7.50
N ILE A 52 -1.39 5.22 7.23
CA ILE A 52 -0.02 5.46 6.77
C ILE A 52 1.00 4.96 7.80
N LEU A 53 0.72 5.15 9.09
CA LEU A 53 1.53 4.66 10.22
C LEU A 53 1.36 3.16 10.50
N LEU A 54 0.63 2.43 9.64
CA LEU A 54 0.43 1.00 9.77
C LEU A 54 -0.12 0.58 11.14
N LYS A 55 -1.06 1.34 11.72
CA LYS A 55 -1.69 0.92 12.99
C LYS A 55 -2.66 -0.23 12.74
N ARG A 56 -2.53 -1.33 13.49
CA ARG A 56 -3.39 -2.52 13.34
C ARG A 56 -4.88 -2.21 13.51
N GLY A 57 -5.21 -1.28 14.41
CA GLY A 57 -6.58 -0.92 14.75
C GLY A 57 -7.35 -0.36 13.56
N VAL A 58 -6.77 0.58 12.82
CA VAL A 58 -7.43 1.20 11.66
C VAL A 58 -7.62 0.21 10.50
N TYR A 59 -6.69 -0.74 10.30
CA TYR A 59 -6.89 -1.82 9.33
C TYR A 59 -8.12 -2.64 9.68
N ARG A 60 -8.26 -3.03 10.95
CA ARG A 60 -9.43 -3.80 11.42
C ARG A 60 -10.73 -3.00 11.27
N HIS A 61 -10.68 -1.70 11.60
CA HIS A 61 -11.79 -0.78 11.39
C HIS A 61 -12.25 -0.76 9.91
N LEU A 62 -11.33 -0.46 8.99
CA LEU A 62 -11.65 -0.29 7.57
C LEU A 62 -12.06 -1.59 6.87
N LEU A 63 -11.43 -2.71 7.22
CA LEU A 63 -11.63 -4.00 6.55
C LEU A 63 -12.88 -4.73 7.04
N TYR A 64 -13.13 -4.75 8.35
CA TYR A 64 -14.18 -5.57 8.95
C TYR A 64 -15.38 -4.74 9.44
N ASN A 65 -15.13 -3.57 10.02
CA ASN A 65 -16.14 -2.79 10.75
C ASN A 65 -16.80 -1.70 9.90
N ARG A 66 -16.15 -1.23 8.84
CA ARG A 66 -16.69 -0.16 7.99
C ARG A 66 -18.05 -0.52 7.38
N GLY A 67 -19.03 0.35 7.60
CA GLY A 67 -20.38 0.21 7.07
C GLY A 67 -21.26 -0.82 7.80
N THR A 68 -20.92 -1.19 9.04
CA THR A 68 -21.82 -1.95 9.91
C THR A 68 -23.00 -1.11 10.37
N LYS A 69 -24.18 -1.72 10.49
CA LYS A 69 -25.38 -1.03 10.99
C LYS A 69 -25.29 -0.84 12.51
N PRO A 70 -25.65 0.34 13.05
CA PRO A 70 -25.70 0.55 14.50
C PRO A 70 -26.86 -0.18 15.17
N ARG A 71 -26.76 -0.35 16.48
CA ARG A 71 -27.92 -0.68 17.32
C ARG A 71 -28.75 0.60 17.50
N LYS A 72 -30.07 0.52 17.37
CA LYS A 72 -31.01 1.62 17.67
C LYS A 72 -31.83 1.23 18.90
N LEU A 73 -31.89 2.11 19.91
CA LEU A 73 -32.55 1.79 21.19
C LEU A 73 -34.02 2.24 21.31
N VAL A 74 -34.62 2.85 20.27
CA VAL A 74 -36.00 3.37 20.35
C VAL A 74 -36.86 2.89 19.19
N GLY A 75 -38.04 2.35 19.55
CA GLY A 75 -39.11 1.96 18.66
C GLY A 75 -38.89 0.62 17.99
N ARG A 76 -39.64 -0.40 18.43
CA ARG A 76 -39.94 -1.59 17.64
C ARG A 76 -40.74 -1.13 16.41
N SER A 77 -40.06 -0.54 15.43
CA SER A 77 -40.68 -0.14 14.18
C SER A 77 -41.12 -1.41 13.44
N ASN A 78 -42.27 -1.34 12.78
CA ASN A 78 -42.88 -2.46 12.03
C ASN A 78 -41.96 -3.09 10.96
N ASP A 79 -40.75 -2.57 10.74
CA ASP A 79 -39.73 -3.18 9.88
C ASP A 79 -39.17 -4.50 10.44
N ASP A 80 -39.24 -4.73 11.76
CA ASP A 80 -38.90 -6.04 12.35
C ASP A 80 -39.91 -7.14 12.00
N LYS A 81 -41.08 -6.79 11.44
CA LYS A 81 -42.07 -7.76 10.92
C LYS A 81 -41.92 -8.05 9.42
N LYS A 82 -40.98 -7.42 8.72
CA LYS A 82 -40.66 -7.75 7.31
C LYS A 82 -39.46 -8.70 7.23
N GLY A 83 -39.41 -9.68 8.12
CA GLY A 83 -38.50 -10.81 8.04
C GLY A 83 -39.10 -11.92 7.19
N ASP A 84 -39.05 -11.80 5.85
CA ASP A 84 -38.91 -13.00 5.01
C ASP A 84 -38.32 -12.71 3.61
N SER A 85 -37.17 -12.03 3.57
CA SER A 85 -36.34 -12.03 2.37
C SER A 85 -34.89 -12.17 2.79
N LYS A 86 -34.36 -13.39 2.67
CA LYS A 86 -32.97 -13.83 2.90
C LYS A 86 -31.95 -12.66 2.89
N PRO A 87 -31.65 -12.05 4.06
CA PRO A 87 -30.86 -10.81 4.11
C PRO A 87 -29.36 -11.04 3.92
N GLY A 88 -28.90 -12.30 3.93
CA GLY A 88 -27.48 -12.64 3.85
C GLY A 88 -26.87 -12.53 2.45
N SER A 89 -27.62 -12.86 1.39
CA SER A 89 -27.02 -12.97 0.04
C SER A 89 -26.93 -11.64 -0.69
N GLN A 90 -28.01 -10.85 -0.73
CA GLN A 90 -28.06 -9.60 -1.50
C GLN A 90 -27.23 -8.48 -0.84
N THR A 91 -27.22 -8.40 0.49
CA THR A 91 -26.45 -7.37 1.21
C THR A 91 -24.95 -7.63 1.15
N MET A 92 -24.53 -8.90 1.14
CA MET A 92 -23.12 -9.27 1.00
C MET A 92 -22.59 -8.96 -0.41
N ASP A 93 -23.35 -9.30 -1.46
CA ASP A 93 -22.98 -9.01 -2.85
C ASP A 93 -22.83 -7.49 -3.10
N VAL A 94 -23.74 -6.67 -2.56
CA VAL A 94 -23.64 -5.20 -2.68
C VAL A 94 -22.41 -4.64 -1.97
N ARG A 95 -22.08 -5.13 -0.76
CA ARG A 95 -20.87 -4.69 -0.03
C ARG A 95 -19.59 -5.08 -0.77
N GLU A 96 -19.58 -6.28 -1.35
CA GLU A 96 -18.45 -6.79 -2.12
C GLU A 96 -18.26 -5.99 -3.42
N LYS A 97 -19.33 -5.74 -4.18
CA LYS A 97 -19.30 -4.84 -5.35
C LYS A 97 -18.77 -3.46 -5.00
N ARG A 98 -19.23 -2.87 -3.89
CA ARG A 98 -18.75 -1.55 -3.43
C ARG A 98 -17.26 -1.56 -3.11
N ARG A 99 -16.74 -2.65 -2.52
CA ARG A 99 -15.31 -2.82 -2.26
C ARG A 99 -14.52 -2.91 -3.56
N TRP A 100 -14.96 -3.69 -4.53
CA TRP A 100 -14.31 -3.80 -5.84
C TRP A 100 -14.31 -2.48 -6.60
N ILE A 101 -15.43 -1.74 -6.60
CA ILE A 101 -15.51 -0.40 -7.21
C ILE A 101 -14.55 0.57 -6.51
N LEU A 102 -14.51 0.55 -5.17
CA LEU A 102 -13.60 1.37 -4.38
C LEU A 102 -12.13 1.05 -4.72
N MET A 103 -11.79 -0.24 -4.81
CA MET A 103 -10.46 -0.71 -5.20
C MET A 103 -10.09 -0.27 -6.62
N LEU A 104 -11.00 -0.40 -7.59
CA LEU A 104 -10.74 0.02 -8.97
C LEU A 104 -10.55 1.55 -9.07
N LYS A 105 -11.41 2.32 -8.39
CA LYS A 105 -11.35 3.79 -8.44
C LYS A 105 -10.08 4.33 -7.80
N LEU A 106 -9.77 3.89 -6.58
CA LEU A 106 -8.59 4.37 -5.87
C LEU A 106 -7.31 3.71 -6.37
N GLY A 107 -7.33 2.40 -6.63
CA GLY A 107 -6.18 1.67 -7.18
C GLY A 107 -5.76 2.21 -8.54
N GLY A 108 -6.72 2.56 -9.40
CA GLY A 108 -6.43 3.23 -10.67
C GLY A 108 -5.76 4.59 -10.48
N ALA A 109 -6.25 5.41 -9.55
CA ALA A 109 -5.62 6.68 -9.21
C ALA A 109 -4.19 6.50 -8.67
N LEU A 110 -3.96 5.46 -7.87
CA LEU A 110 -2.64 5.14 -7.33
C LEU A 110 -1.66 4.66 -8.42
N ILE A 111 -2.08 3.77 -9.31
CA ILE A 111 -1.26 3.31 -10.44
C ILE A 111 -0.92 4.48 -11.37
N PHE A 112 -1.88 5.38 -11.59
CA PHE A 112 -1.64 6.61 -12.35
C PHE A 112 -0.60 7.49 -11.65
N LEU A 113 -0.71 7.73 -10.34
CA LEU A 113 0.28 8.51 -9.58
C LEU A 113 1.66 7.86 -9.59
N ASP A 114 1.75 6.54 -9.46
CA ASP A 114 3.02 5.79 -9.50
C ASP A 114 3.68 5.88 -10.89
N SER A 115 2.87 5.78 -11.96
CA SER A 115 3.32 5.94 -13.34
C SER A 115 3.75 7.38 -13.63
N CYS A 116 3.02 8.36 -13.11
CA CYS A 116 3.42 9.75 -13.13
C CYS A 116 4.73 9.95 -12.37
N GLY A 117 4.90 9.34 -11.20
CA GLY A 117 6.14 9.34 -10.40
C GLY A 117 7.35 8.83 -11.18
N ALA A 118 7.19 7.66 -11.82
CA ALA A 118 8.20 7.03 -12.66
C ALA A 118 8.60 7.92 -13.86
N ILE A 119 7.64 8.67 -14.40
CA ILE A 119 7.86 9.55 -15.54
C ILE A 119 8.32 10.95 -15.10
N SER A 120 7.94 11.42 -13.92
CA SER A 120 8.23 12.78 -13.43
C SER A 120 9.71 12.97 -13.11
N VAL A 121 10.48 11.95 -12.78
CA VAL A 121 11.94 12.13 -12.67
C VAL A 121 12.57 12.38 -14.06
N GLY A 122 12.06 11.77 -15.13
CA GLY A 122 12.52 12.06 -16.50
C GLY A 122 11.92 13.33 -17.11
N VAL A 123 10.62 13.55 -16.92
CA VAL A 123 9.85 14.61 -17.59
C VAL A 123 9.81 15.91 -16.78
N LEU A 124 9.87 15.89 -15.44
CA LEU A 124 9.97 17.13 -14.65
C LEU A 124 11.39 17.72 -14.74
N LEU A 125 12.44 16.89 -14.84
CA LEU A 125 13.78 17.37 -15.23
C LEU A 125 13.78 17.95 -16.67
N CYS A 126 13.08 17.32 -17.62
CA CYS A 126 12.95 17.85 -18.99
C CYS A 126 12.00 19.06 -19.13
N ALA A 127 10.97 19.20 -18.29
CA ALA A 127 9.94 20.24 -18.42
C ALA A 127 10.16 21.42 -17.47
N SER A 128 10.88 21.24 -16.35
CA SER A 128 11.18 22.33 -15.40
C SER A 128 12.52 23.01 -15.67
N THR A 129 13.31 22.52 -16.62
CA THR A 129 14.47 23.27 -17.09
C THR A 129 14.44 23.44 -18.61
N SER A 130 13.96 24.61 -19.01
CA SER A 130 14.46 25.36 -20.17
C SER A 130 16.00 25.54 -20.20
N VAL A 131 16.73 24.93 -19.26
CA VAL A 131 18.20 24.92 -19.18
C VAL A 131 18.79 23.67 -19.87
N PHE A 132 18.07 22.55 -19.97
CA PHE A 132 18.64 21.32 -20.56
C PHE A 132 18.42 21.19 -22.08
N THR A 133 17.34 21.78 -22.62
CA THR A 133 17.14 21.87 -24.08
C THR A 133 18.22 22.71 -24.79
N TRP A 134 18.89 23.64 -24.10
CA TRP A 134 20.00 24.42 -24.69
C TRP A 134 21.32 23.63 -24.80
N ARG A 135 21.49 22.52 -24.05
CA ARG A 135 22.78 21.80 -23.99
C ARG A 135 22.91 20.64 -24.97
N ILE A 136 21.82 20.21 -25.62
CA ILE A 136 21.85 19.11 -26.60
C ILE A 136 21.77 19.61 -28.06
N ASP A 137 21.12 20.74 -28.34
CA ASP A 137 21.18 21.39 -29.66
C ASP A 137 20.73 22.86 -29.56
N PRO A 138 21.59 23.87 -29.83
CA PRO A 138 21.21 25.28 -29.75
C PRO A 138 20.20 25.74 -30.82
N ASN A 139 19.78 24.85 -31.75
CA ASN A 139 18.93 25.21 -32.89
C ASN A 139 17.52 24.61 -32.90
N LEU A 140 17.04 23.99 -31.81
CA LEU A 140 15.69 23.40 -31.81
C LEU A 140 14.60 24.48 -31.58
N PRO A 141 13.59 24.62 -32.45
CA PRO A 141 12.57 25.66 -32.31
C PRO A 141 11.69 25.46 -31.07
N SER A 142 11.44 26.54 -30.35
CA SER A 142 10.66 26.62 -29.10
C SER A 142 9.14 26.52 -29.27
N ASP A 143 8.66 26.07 -30.43
CA ASP A 143 7.24 26.12 -30.79
C ASP A 143 6.68 24.71 -30.99
N GLY A 144 6.37 24.05 -29.90
CA GLY A 144 5.67 22.77 -29.90
C GLY A 144 5.10 22.50 -28.52
N SER A 145 3.79 22.27 -28.45
CA SER A 145 3.11 21.81 -27.24
C SER A 145 3.96 20.75 -26.53
N PRO A 146 4.21 20.86 -25.21
CA PRO A 146 4.97 19.87 -24.45
C PRO A 146 4.26 18.51 -24.33
N TRP A 147 3.16 18.29 -25.07
CA TRP A 147 2.46 17.02 -25.18
C TRP A 147 2.51 16.54 -26.63
N THR A 148 3.65 16.00 -27.04
CA THR A 148 3.78 15.31 -28.33
C THR A 148 3.12 13.93 -28.25
N GLY A 149 2.57 13.44 -29.36
CA GLY A 149 1.97 12.10 -29.43
C GLY A 149 2.95 10.98 -29.10
N GLU A 150 4.25 11.24 -29.24
CA GLU A 150 5.33 10.34 -28.87
C GLU A 150 5.49 10.21 -27.34
N MET A 151 5.43 11.32 -26.59
CA MET A 151 5.45 11.26 -25.13
C MET A 151 4.21 10.57 -24.55
N LEU A 152 3.04 10.78 -25.16
CA LEU A 152 1.82 10.05 -24.77
C LEU A 152 1.95 8.54 -25.02
N ARG A 153 2.65 8.15 -26.09
CA ARG A 153 2.91 6.74 -26.41
C ARG A 153 3.87 6.10 -25.40
N SER A 154 4.95 6.80 -25.04
CA SER A 154 5.88 6.31 -24.01
C SER A 154 5.23 6.25 -22.63
N PHE A 155 4.44 7.27 -22.26
CA PHE A 155 3.65 7.29 -21.03
C PHE A 155 2.68 6.12 -20.96
N SER A 156 1.93 5.86 -22.03
CA SER A 156 0.96 4.76 -22.05
C SER A 156 1.61 3.37 -21.95
N ARG A 157 2.81 3.18 -22.51
CA ARG A 157 3.59 1.94 -22.34
C ARG A 157 3.99 1.72 -20.88
N VAL A 158 4.56 2.75 -20.24
CA VAL A 158 4.93 2.72 -18.82
C VAL A 158 3.71 2.47 -17.94
N LEU A 159 2.60 3.19 -18.17
CA LEU A 159 1.36 3.01 -17.43
C LEU A 159 0.85 1.56 -17.50
N VAL A 160 0.85 0.96 -18.69
CA VAL A 160 0.43 -0.43 -18.90
C VAL A 160 1.43 -1.40 -18.25
N GLY A 161 2.73 -1.12 -18.32
CA GLY A 161 3.78 -1.88 -17.62
C GLY A 161 3.56 -1.89 -16.11
N THR A 162 3.41 -0.72 -15.49
CA THR A 162 3.13 -0.56 -14.06
C THR A 162 1.83 -1.26 -13.65
N PHE A 163 0.78 -1.16 -14.49
CA PHE A 163 -0.47 -1.86 -14.26
C PHE A 163 -0.27 -3.39 -14.28
N ALA A 164 0.44 -3.92 -15.28
CA ALA A 164 0.72 -5.34 -15.40
C ALA A 164 1.52 -5.89 -14.22
N GLU A 165 2.55 -5.16 -13.78
CA GLU A 165 3.34 -5.51 -12.59
C GLU A 165 2.50 -5.49 -11.31
N THR A 166 1.69 -4.44 -11.12
CA THR A 166 0.81 -4.31 -9.96
C THR A 166 -0.18 -5.47 -9.93
N PHE A 167 -0.78 -5.78 -11.08
CA PHE A 167 -1.72 -6.90 -11.21
C PHE A 167 -1.05 -8.24 -10.92
N ALA A 168 0.15 -8.47 -11.47
CA ALA A 168 0.94 -9.68 -11.24
C ALA A 168 1.29 -9.88 -9.75
N PHE A 169 1.73 -8.82 -9.09
CA PHE A 169 2.02 -8.84 -7.66
C PHE A 169 0.79 -9.19 -6.82
N HIS A 170 -0.35 -8.54 -7.08
CA HIS A 170 -1.60 -8.78 -6.34
C HIS A 170 -2.14 -10.20 -6.58
N LEU A 171 -2.16 -10.64 -7.85
CA LEU A 171 -2.63 -11.98 -8.20
C LEU A 171 -1.72 -13.06 -7.61
N GLY A 172 -0.40 -12.87 -7.66
CA GLY A 172 0.58 -13.75 -7.04
C GLY A 172 0.36 -13.87 -5.53
N ILE A 173 0.21 -12.75 -4.82
CA ILE A 173 -0.08 -12.76 -3.38
C ILE A 173 -1.39 -13.48 -3.08
N VAL A 174 -2.47 -13.22 -3.83
CA VAL A 174 -3.77 -13.87 -3.61
C VAL A 174 -3.66 -15.38 -3.80
N LEU A 175 -3.01 -15.83 -4.87
CA LEU A 175 -2.80 -17.24 -5.16
C LEU A 175 -1.99 -17.94 -4.06
N VAL A 176 -0.87 -17.34 -3.64
CA VAL A 176 0.00 -17.92 -2.61
C VAL A 176 -0.69 -17.90 -1.24
N CYS A 177 -1.43 -16.84 -0.90
CA CYS A 177 -2.25 -16.81 0.31
C CYS A 177 -3.27 -17.95 0.32
N TYR A 178 -3.96 -18.17 -0.80
CA TYR A 178 -4.92 -19.27 -0.93
C TYR A 178 -4.24 -20.63 -0.73
N MET A 179 -3.10 -20.87 -1.37
CA MET A 179 -2.31 -22.09 -1.20
C MET A 179 -1.83 -22.28 0.25
N VAL A 180 -1.26 -21.26 0.87
CA VAL A 180 -0.75 -21.31 2.26
C VAL A 180 -1.89 -21.60 3.24
N LEU A 181 -3.03 -20.93 3.10
CA LEU A 181 -4.19 -21.19 3.97
C LEU A 181 -4.73 -22.61 3.78
N HIS A 182 -4.82 -23.08 2.54
CA HIS A 182 -5.25 -24.44 2.23
C HIS A 182 -4.30 -25.50 2.84
N VAL A 183 -2.99 -25.32 2.70
CA VAL A 183 -1.98 -26.20 3.29
C VAL A 183 -2.05 -26.18 4.82
N LEU A 184 -2.21 -25.01 5.44
CA LEU A 184 -2.33 -24.89 6.90
C LEU A 184 -3.61 -25.56 7.42
N ASP A 185 -4.72 -25.47 6.71
CA ASP A 185 -5.98 -26.11 7.09
C ASP A 185 -5.92 -27.62 6.92
N TRP A 186 -5.28 -28.09 5.85
CA TRP A 186 -4.98 -29.50 5.65
C TRP A 186 -4.04 -30.07 6.73
N LEU A 187 -2.98 -29.35 7.10
CA LEU A 187 -2.07 -29.77 8.18
C LEU A 187 -2.77 -29.81 9.54
N ARG A 188 -3.67 -28.86 9.82
CA ARG A 188 -4.44 -28.82 11.07
C ARG A 188 -5.46 -29.95 11.15
N SER A 189 -6.16 -30.26 10.07
CA SER A 189 -7.12 -31.37 10.05
C SER A 189 -6.41 -32.72 10.26
N TRP A 190 -5.16 -32.84 9.81
CA TRP A 190 -4.35 -34.03 10.07
C TRP A 190 -3.88 -34.12 11.53
N ARG A 191 -3.54 -32.99 12.17
CA ARG A 191 -2.92 -32.98 13.51
C ARG A 191 -3.91 -32.95 14.67
N THR A 192 -5.11 -32.40 14.49
CA THR A 192 -6.06 -32.14 15.59
C THR A 192 -7.50 -32.40 15.18
N LYS A 193 -8.24 -33.16 16.00
CA LYS A 193 -9.70 -33.38 15.81
C LYS A 193 -10.56 -32.16 16.21
N VAL A 194 -10.02 -31.21 16.97
CA VAL A 194 -10.76 -30.02 17.45
C VAL A 194 -10.38 -28.79 16.64
N HIS A 195 -11.33 -28.26 15.87
CA HIS A 195 -11.15 -27.04 15.07
C HIS A 195 -11.47 -25.77 15.88
N VAL A 196 -10.45 -25.15 16.48
CA VAL A 196 -10.57 -23.76 16.98
C VAL A 196 -10.15 -22.82 15.85
N ILE A 197 -11.14 -22.26 15.15
CA ILE A 197 -10.92 -21.27 14.08
C ILE A 197 -10.90 -19.87 14.71
N SER A 198 -9.87 -19.07 14.45
CA SER A 198 -9.81 -17.70 14.95
C SER A 198 -10.95 -16.85 14.39
N ASN A 199 -11.45 -15.90 15.17
CA ASN A 199 -12.57 -15.04 14.79
C ASN A 199 -12.29 -14.24 13.50
N ILE A 200 -11.03 -13.85 13.29
CA ILE A 200 -10.59 -13.19 12.05
C ILE A 200 -10.76 -14.13 10.85
N ARG A 201 -10.35 -15.39 10.98
CA ARG A 201 -10.44 -16.40 9.90
C ARG A 201 -11.89 -16.72 9.54
N ARG A 202 -12.84 -16.58 10.48
CA ARG A 202 -14.28 -16.74 10.19
C ARG A 202 -14.83 -15.64 9.29
N GLU A 203 -14.36 -14.41 9.45
CA GLU A 203 -14.82 -13.26 8.66
C GLU A 203 -13.92 -12.97 7.45
N PHE A 204 -12.87 -13.78 7.26
CA PHE A 204 -11.91 -13.62 6.18
C PHE A 204 -12.56 -13.85 4.81
N ARG A 205 -12.20 -13.00 3.84
CA ARG A 205 -12.56 -13.14 2.44
C ARG A 205 -11.37 -12.83 1.56
N LEU A 206 -11.24 -13.51 0.43
CA LEU A 206 -10.13 -13.27 -0.51
C LEU A 206 -10.09 -11.82 -1.01
N SER A 207 -11.24 -11.14 -1.14
CA SER A 207 -11.30 -9.72 -1.51
C SER A 207 -10.60 -8.78 -0.50
N LEU A 208 -10.36 -9.23 0.74
CA LEU A 208 -9.67 -8.43 1.74
C LEU A 208 -8.16 -8.32 1.46
N ILE A 209 -7.59 -9.31 0.76
CA ILE A 209 -6.17 -9.31 0.39
C ILE A 209 -5.83 -8.09 -0.47
N PRO A 210 -6.41 -7.89 -1.68
CA PRO A 210 -6.09 -6.74 -2.50
C PRO A 210 -6.47 -5.41 -1.84
N LEU A 211 -7.53 -5.38 -1.03
CA LEU A 211 -7.90 -4.18 -0.27
C LEU A 211 -6.84 -3.81 0.78
N THR A 212 -6.25 -4.81 1.42
CA THR A 212 -5.18 -4.64 2.40
C THR A 212 -3.90 -4.19 1.72
N LEU A 213 -3.52 -4.80 0.60
CA LEU A 213 -2.37 -4.37 -0.20
C LEU A 213 -2.53 -2.91 -0.67
N PHE A 214 -3.74 -2.55 -1.11
CA PHE A 214 -4.09 -1.19 -1.46
C PHE A 214 -3.86 -0.23 -0.27
N TYR A 215 -4.39 -0.53 0.91
CA TYR A 215 -4.18 0.31 2.09
C TYR A 215 -2.71 0.41 2.51
N SER A 216 -1.95 -0.69 2.41
CA SER A 216 -0.52 -0.71 2.74
C SER A 216 0.36 0.06 1.75
N SER A 217 -0.11 0.26 0.51
CA SER A 217 0.58 1.07 -0.49
C SER A 217 0.55 2.58 -0.20
N LEU A 218 -0.34 3.05 0.68
CA LEU A 218 -0.40 4.47 1.05
C LEU A 218 0.86 4.94 1.78
N THR A 219 1.47 4.08 2.60
CA THR A 219 2.76 4.37 3.25
C THR A 219 3.86 4.57 2.20
N LYS A 220 3.91 3.71 1.16
CA LYS A 220 4.85 3.84 0.04
C LYS A 220 4.71 5.20 -0.64
N LEU A 221 3.48 5.56 -0.99
CA LEU A 221 3.21 6.81 -1.70
C LEU A 221 3.45 8.05 -0.86
N PHE A 222 3.14 8.00 0.43
CA PHE A 222 3.45 9.08 1.36
C PHE A 222 4.96 9.31 1.43
N LEU A 223 5.76 8.25 1.52
CA LEU A 223 7.23 8.36 1.54
C LEU A 223 7.79 8.86 0.21
N LEU A 224 7.26 8.37 -0.93
CA LEU A 224 7.64 8.90 -2.25
C LEU A 224 7.29 10.37 -2.38
N PHE A 225 6.12 10.78 -1.89
CA PHE A 225 5.72 12.18 -1.86
C PHE A 225 6.68 13.03 -1.01
N LEU A 226 7.10 12.54 0.15
CA LEU A 226 8.12 13.23 0.95
C LEU A 226 9.45 13.36 0.20
N LEU A 227 9.88 12.33 -0.53
CA LEU A 227 11.08 12.40 -1.38
C LEU A 227 10.93 13.41 -2.52
N THR A 228 9.73 13.56 -3.11
CA THR A 228 9.50 14.60 -4.14
C THR A 228 9.57 16.02 -3.57
N ILE A 229 9.20 16.23 -2.30
CA ILE A 229 9.30 17.53 -1.63
C ILE A 229 10.73 17.80 -1.18
N TRP A 230 11.39 16.79 -0.64
CA TRP A 230 12.78 16.85 -0.21
C TRP A 230 13.70 16.36 -1.32
N LEU A 231 13.79 17.16 -2.38
CA LEU A 231 14.78 16.96 -3.43
C LEU A 231 16.18 16.99 -2.77
N PRO A 232 17.01 15.93 -2.92
CA PRO A 232 18.40 15.98 -2.46
C PRO A 232 19.07 17.21 -3.08
N ALA A 233 19.79 17.99 -2.27
CA ALA A 233 20.60 19.09 -2.78
C ALA A 233 21.51 18.51 -3.86
N SER A 234 21.32 18.96 -5.11
CA SER A 234 22.05 18.47 -6.27
C SER A 234 23.53 18.34 -5.96
N ALA A 235 24.08 17.15 -6.16
CA ALA A 235 25.52 16.95 -6.23
C ALA A 235 26.07 17.97 -7.24
N SER A 236 26.71 19.01 -6.73
CA SER A 236 27.47 19.92 -7.54
C SER A 236 28.56 19.10 -8.22
N SER A 237 28.55 19.13 -9.54
CA SER A 237 29.65 18.67 -10.37
C SER A 237 30.95 19.33 -9.90
N SER A 238 31.74 18.62 -9.09
CA SER A 238 33.06 19.06 -8.66
C SER A 238 34.08 18.77 -9.77
N ASN A 239 34.03 19.58 -10.81
CA ASN A 239 35.20 19.85 -11.64
C ASN A 239 35.78 21.21 -11.22
N SER A 240 36.72 21.21 -10.26
CA SER A 240 37.90 22.10 -10.25
C SER A 240 38.69 21.97 -8.95
N THR A 241 39.95 21.57 -9.12
CA THR A 241 41.18 21.97 -8.42
C THR A 241 41.12 23.12 -7.40
N ASP A 242 41.78 22.86 -6.25
CA ASP A 242 42.47 23.74 -5.30
C ASP A 242 41.73 24.89 -4.57
N GLY A 243 41.87 24.91 -3.24
CA GLY A 243 41.83 26.13 -2.41
C GLY A 243 41.04 26.04 -1.10
N HIS A 244 41.77 25.91 0.02
CA HIS A 244 41.41 26.13 1.44
C HIS A 244 40.08 26.86 1.80
N ALA A 245 39.31 26.34 2.78
CA ALA A 245 39.20 26.91 4.15
C ALA A 245 38.11 26.24 5.03
N SER A 246 38.47 25.98 6.30
CA SER A 246 37.67 25.94 7.56
C SER A 246 36.36 25.13 7.60
N GLY A 247 36.13 24.15 8.48
CA GLY A 247 36.58 24.02 9.86
C GLY A 247 35.38 24.05 10.81
N TRP A 248 34.60 22.97 10.85
CA TRP A 248 33.63 22.68 11.92
C TRP A 248 33.79 21.19 12.29
N GLU A 249 34.51 20.93 13.37
CA GLU A 249 34.48 19.63 14.02
C GLU A 249 33.14 19.42 14.73
N PRO A 250 32.64 18.18 14.76
CA PRO A 250 32.01 17.64 15.93
C PRO A 250 32.80 16.41 16.40
N GLY A 251 33.80 16.66 17.24
CA GLY A 251 34.28 15.68 18.20
C GLY A 251 33.20 15.41 19.25
N PHE A 252 32.22 14.56 18.93
CA PHE A 252 31.41 13.86 19.92
C PHE A 252 30.70 12.69 19.21
N LEU A 253 30.91 11.46 19.71
CA LEU A 253 30.46 10.15 19.16
C LEU A 253 31.49 9.35 18.33
N SER A 254 32.74 9.34 18.76
CA SER A 254 33.61 8.18 18.57
C SER A 254 33.10 7.02 19.45
N ASN A 255 32.22 6.16 18.90
CA ASN A 255 32.10 4.73 19.20
C ASN A 255 30.78 4.18 18.62
N THR A 256 30.80 3.78 17.35
CA THR A 256 29.96 2.70 16.80
C THR A 256 30.40 2.43 15.35
N THR A 257 31.49 1.69 15.18
CA THR A 257 32.00 1.21 13.89
C THR A 257 30.99 0.33 13.13
N LEU A 258 29.94 -0.14 13.81
CA LEU A 258 28.85 -0.95 13.23
C LEU A 258 27.71 -0.09 12.65
N PHE A 259 27.46 1.11 13.20
CA PHE A 259 26.48 2.06 12.65
C PHE A 259 27.05 2.89 11.50
N GLY A 260 28.36 3.18 11.53
CA GLY A 260 29.03 3.88 10.41
C GLY A 260 28.89 3.13 9.09
N GLY A 261 29.16 1.82 9.06
CA GLY A 261 29.00 1.01 7.84
C GLY A 261 27.54 0.80 7.42
N ALA A 262 26.60 0.79 8.37
CA ALA A 262 25.16 0.70 8.06
C ALA A 262 24.59 2.02 7.51
N LEU A 263 25.12 3.17 7.96
CA LEU A 263 24.79 4.48 7.41
C LEU A 263 25.51 4.76 6.08
N GLU A 264 26.73 4.23 5.88
CA GLU A 264 27.48 4.33 4.62
C GLU A 264 26.85 3.46 3.49
N ILE A 265 26.10 2.42 3.85
CA ILE A 265 25.21 1.69 2.93
C ILE A 265 23.97 2.52 2.59
N LEU A 266 23.58 3.48 3.43
CA LEU A 266 22.42 4.35 3.22
C LEU A 266 22.76 5.70 2.55
N ASP A 267 24.01 5.84 2.09
CA ASP A 267 24.51 7.06 1.45
C ASP A 267 23.86 7.25 0.07
N ASP A 268 23.53 8.50 -0.27
CA ASP A 268 22.76 8.86 -1.48
C ASP A 268 23.44 8.39 -2.77
N ASP A 269 24.77 8.28 -2.76
CA ASP A 269 25.58 7.92 -3.92
C ASP A 269 25.59 6.40 -4.20
N LYS A 270 25.11 5.56 -3.27
CA LYS A 270 25.14 4.08 -3.41
C LYS A 270 23.77 3.44 -3.39
N LEU A 271 22.74 4.10 -2.85
CA LEU A 271 21.46 3.43 -2.61
C LEU A 271 20.28 4.33 -2.99
N ASP A 272 19.63 3.97 -4.10
CA ASP A 272 18.47 4.67 -4.63
C ASP A 272 17.30 4.62 -3.62
N ARG A 273 17.10 5.73 -2.89
CA ARG A 273 16.04 5.88 -1.87
C ARG A 273 14.65 5.59 -2.44
N GLU A 274 14.44 5.98 -3.68
CA GLU A 274 13.21 5.78 -4.42
C GLU A 274 12.95 4.29 -4.69
N TRP A 275 14.01 3.54 -5.03
CA TRP A 275 13.96 2.08 -5.14
C TRP A 275 13.68 1.40 -3.79
N ILE A 276 14.35 1.82 -2.69
CA ILE A 276 14.08 1.25 -1.34
C ILE A 276 12.62 1.43 -0.96
N VAL A 277 12.09 2.63 -1.14
CA VAL A 277 10.73 2.96 -0.76
C VAL A 277 9.75 2.08 -1.53
N ARG A 278 9.97 1.93 -2.85
CA ARG A 278 9.07 1.16 -3.72
C ARG A 278 9.12 -0.34 -3.46
N ASN A 279 10.32 -0.89 -3.34
CA ASN A 279 10.50 -2.34 -3.30
C ASN A 279 10.54 -2.85 -1.84
N VAL A 280 11.43 -2.32 -1.00
CA VAL A 280 11.64 -2.82 0.36
C VAL A 280 10.52 -2.36 1.30
N LEU A 281 10.33 -1.04 1.47
CA LEU A 281 9.33 -0.51 2.41
C LEU A 281 7.90 -0.83 1.97
N GLY A 282 7.63 -0.79 0.65
CA GLY A 282 6.36 -1.23 0.09
C GLY A 282 6.04 -2.71 0.35
N GLY A 283 7.02 -3.61 0.23
CA GLY A 283 6.82 -5.02 0.54
C GLY A 283 6.66 -5.29 2.03
N MET A 284 7.43 -4.59 2.89
CA MET A 284 7.29 -4.70 4.34
C MET A 284 5.94 -4.19 4.84
N SER A 285 5.44 -3.06 4.30
CA SER A 285 4.11 -2.54 4.67
C SER A 285 3.00 -3.49 4.23
N ALA A 286 3.10 -4.07 3.03
CA ALA A 286 2.18 -5.10 2.54
C ALA A 286 2.19 -6.35 3.42
N GLY A 287 3.37 -6.82 3.84
CA GLY A 287 3.53 -7.95 4.75
C GLY A 287 2.89 -7.69 6.12
N PHE A 288 3.06 -6.47 6.66
CA PHE A 288 2.39 -6.05 7.88
C PHE A 288 0.86 -6.11 7.73
N GLY A 289 0.32 -5.52 6.65
CA GLY A 289 -1.12 -5.55 6.37
C GLY A 289 -1.67 -6.98 6.28
N LEU A 290 -0.99 -7.85 5.54
CA LEU A 290 -1.34 -9.28 5.41
C LEU A 290 -1.41 -9.98 6.77
N ARG A 291 -0.49 -9.68 7.69
CA ARG A 291 -0.51 -10.25 9.04
C ARG A 291 -1.75 -9.85 9.83
N VAL A 292 -2.27 -8.64 9.62
CA VAL A 292 -3.51 -8.19 10.29
C VAL A 292 -4.72 -9.01 9.87
N ILE A 293 -4.77 -9.49 8.63
CA ILE A 293 -5.91 -10.25 8.09
C ILE A 293 -5.75 -11.77 8.14
N LEU A 294 -4.53 -12.30 8.01
CA LEU A 294 -4.31 -13.75 7.93
C LEU A 294 -4.10 -14.41 9.30
N ASP A 295 -3.61 -13.65 10.30
CA ASP A 295 -3.30 -14.16 11.65
C ASP A 295 -2.38 -15.40 11.62
N ILE A 296 -1.36 -15.34 10.75
CA ILE A 296 -0.35 -16.41 10.57
C ILE A 296 1.02 -15.95 11.06
N HIS A 297 1.91 -16.93 11.28
CA HIS A 297 3.29 -16.67 11.67
C HIS A 297 4.01 -15.79 10.62
N PRO A 298 4.85 -14.82 11.03
CA PRO A 298 5.50 -13.88 10.12
C PRO A 298 6.31 -14.54 8.99
N VAL A 299 6.89 -15.72 9.23
CA VAL A 299 7.61 -16.48 8.19
C VAL A 299 6.72 -16.76 6.97
N PHE A 300 5.45 -17.11 7.18
CA PHE A 300 4.53 -17.37 6.06
C PHE A 300 4.18 -16.08 5.31
N THR A 301 4.02 -14.95 6.02
CA THR A 301 3.82 -13.65 5.35
C THR A 301 5.05 -13.24 4.54
N THR A 302 6.26 -13.52 5.00
CA THR A 302 7.49 -13.28 4.24
C THR A 302 7.53 -14.12 2.98
N ILE A 303 7.22 -15.42 3.07
CA ILE A 303 7.14 -16.32 1.90
C ILE A 303 6.11 -15.81 0.89
N ILE A 304 4.95 -15.35 1.35
CA ILE A 304 3.91 -14.77 0.49
C ILE A 304 4.43 -13.53 -0.26
N ILE A 305 5.11 -12.61 0.43
CA ILE A 305 5.66 -11.40 -0.19
C ILE A 305 6.77 -11.74 -1.20
N LEU A 306 7.69 -12.64 -0.85
CA LEU A 306 8.76 -13.08 -1.76
C LEU A 306 8.19 -13.75 -3.02
N ALA A 307 7.15 -14.58 -2.88
CA ALA A 307 6.48 -15.18 -4.03
C ALA A 307 5.74 -14.15 -4.88
N GLY A 308 5.14 -13.13 -4.26
CA GLY A 308 4.56 -11.99 -4.96
C GLY A 308 5.61 -11.20 -5.75
N TRP A 309 6.78 -10.96 -5.17
CA TRP A 309 7.91 -10.34 -5.86
C TRP A 309 8.42 -11.18 -7.01
N ALA A 310 8.57 -12.50 -6.84
CA ALA A 310 8.95 -13.39 -7.93
C ALA A 310 7.96 -13.32 -9.10
N ALA A 311 6.65 -13.29 -8.81
CA ALA A 311 5.61 -13.13 -9.83
C ALA A 311 5.70 -11.76 -10.54
N LYS A 312 5.94 -10.68 -9.78
CA LYS A 312 6.17 -9.33 -10.32
C LYS A 312 7.40 -9.31 -11.25
N THR A 313 8.54 -9.83 -10.77
CA THR A 313 9.82 -9.88 -11.51
C THR A 313 9.70 -10.68 -12.80
N ALA A 314 8.98 -11.81 -12.78
CA ALA A 314 8.72 -12.59 -13.98
C ALA A 314 7.94 -11.77 -15.03
N VAL A 315 6.91 -11.03 -14.62
CA VAL A 315 6.13 -10.18 -15.53
C VAL A 315 6.93 -8.97 -16.00
N ALA A 316 7.71 -8.34 -15.13
CA ALA A 316 8.62 -7.25 -15.50
C ALA A 316 9.61 -7.71 -16.58
N GLY A 317 10.19 -8.91 -16.43
CA GLY A 317 11.05 -9.53 -17.44
C GLY A 317 10.40 -9.75 -18.80
N LEU A 318 9.12 -10.15 -18.82
CA LEU A 318 8.36 -10.37 -20.05
C LEU A 318 7.97 -9.07 -20.76
N VAL A 319 7.74 -8.01 -19.98
CA VAL A 319 7.14 -6.75 -20.45
C VAL A 319 8.20 -5.65 -20.67
N SER A 320 9.41 -5.79 -20.13
CA SER A 320 10.49 -4.78 -20.18
C SER A 320 10.84 -4.32 -21.60
N ARG A 321 11.06 -5.26 -22.52
CA ARG A 321 11.41 -4.95 -23.92
C ARG A 321 10.29 -4.19 -24.63
N TRP A 322 9.04 -4.46 -24.27
CA TRP A 322 7.89 -3.76 -24.84
C TRP A 322 7.69 -2.37 -24.21
N VAL A 323 7.91 -2.23 -22.91
CA VAL A 323 7.78 -0.95 -22.20
C VAL A 323 8.89 0.01 -22.62
N GLY A 324 10.15 -0.44 -22.61
CA GLY A 324 11.29 0.36 -23.02
C GLY A 324 11.26 0.72 -24.50
N GLY A 325 10.92 -0.23 -25.37
CA GLY A 325 10.93 -0.02 -26.82
C GLY A 325 12.33 -0.12 -27.45
N ASP A 326 13.39 0.11 -26.68
CA ASP A 326 14.77 -0.25 -26.99
C ASP A 326 15.40 -1.07 -25.84
N GLU A 327 16.62 -1.57 -26.05
CA GLU A 327 17.33 -2.44 -25.09
C GLU A 327 17.75 -1.67 -23.83
N MET A 328 18.29 -0.46 -24.01
CA MET A 328 18.76 0.41 -22.92
C MET A 328 17.65 0.81 -21.94
N THR A 329 16.50 1.27 -22.44
CA THR A 329 15.36 1.68 -21.59
C THR A 329 14.62 0.48 -21.02
N GLY A 330 14.66 -0.68 -21.71
CA GLY A 330 14.18 -1.95 -21.17
C GLY A 330 14.98 -2.41 -19.95
N GLU A 331 16.31 -2.28 -19.99
CA GLU A 331 17.18 -2.56 -18.84
C GLU A 331 16.97 -1.56 -17.69
N ALA A 332 16.80 -0.27 -17.99
CA ALA A 332 16.47 0.75 -17.00
C ALA A 332 15.12 0.45 -16.29
N TRP A 333 14.11 0.00 -17.06
CA TRP A 333 12.83 -0.46 -16.50
C TRP A 333 13.03 -1.66 -15.56
N LEU A 334 13.85 -2.64 -15.93
CA LEU A 334 14.12 -3.81 -15.08
C LEU A 334 14.82 -3.41 -13.78
N ALA A 335 15.82 -2.53 -13.84
CA ALA A 335 16.52 -2.02 -12.66
C ALA A 335 15.57 -1.29 -11.70
N TYR A 336 14.59 -0.57 -12.26
CA TYR A 336 13.56 0.11 -11.48
C TYR A 336 12.53 -0.86 -10.86
N SER A 337 12.12 -1.88 -11.61
CA SER A 337 11.00 -2.75 -11.26
C SER A 337 11.36 -3.95 -10.37
N ILE A 338 12.59 -4.44 -10.42
CA ILE A 338 13.00 -5.66 -9.71
C ILE A 338 13.42 -5.31 -8.26
N PRO A 339 12.81 -5.97 -7.24
CA PRO A 339 13.15 -5.81 -5.83
C PRO A 339 14.40 -6.59 -5.39
#